data_AF-A0A415MEY7-F1
#
_entry.id   AF-A0A415MEY7-F1
#
_cell.length_a   1.000
_cell.length_b   1.000
_cell.length_c   1.000
_cell.angle_alpha   90.00
_cell.angle_beta   90.00
_cell.angle_gamma   90.00
#
_symmetry.space_group_name_H-M   'P 1'
#
loop_
_entity.id
_entity.type
_entity.pdbx_description
1 polymer ?
#
loop_
_entity_poly.entity_id
_entity_poly.type
_entity_poly.pdbx_seq_one_letter_code
_entity_poly.pdbx_strand_id
1 'polypeptide(L)'
;MTAYIKKVNQMIVSLPYILGDSSKLKKEVYFNPDWVLMIQDNTVNILGWIQYEKVKWLQNNNPEVPGLVYKLAPMDEKIRKLPHVRKLWEGIFDVCEVKDVFTGKPVNTKQYDIDHFIPWSFVMNDELWNLMPMDSSLNSSKNNRLPKWKPFFEIFAGNQFILYEKIYEMPELHKLFEACYRDNLHSIWAVRELYTFGKNRQEFCHILEKNMQPVYDSARRQGYEIWNRDKVQ
;
A
#
# COMPACT_ATOMS: atom_id res chain seq x y z
N MET A 1 25.57 35.58 20.70
CA MET A 1 25.29 34.69 19.54
C MET A 1 25.44 35.39 18.20
N THR A 2 24.68 36.46 17.88
CA THR A 2 24.79 37.15 16.57
C THR A 2 26.17 37.74 16.27
N ALA A 3 26.83 38.39 17.22
CA ALA A 3 28.20 38.89 17.04
C ALA A 3 29.23 37.77 16.79
N TYR A 4 29.03 36.61 17.41
CA TYR A 4 29.88 35.42 17.20
C TYR A 4 29.68 34.86 15.79
N ILE A 5 28.43 34.72 15.32
CA ILE A 5 28.11 34.27 13.95
C ILE A 5 28.72 35.21 12.90
N LYS A 6 28.60 36.53 13.09
CA LYS A 6 29.19 37.53 12.19
C LYS A 6 30.72 37.38 12.13
N LYS A 7 31.38 37.18 13.28
CA LYS A 7 32.83 36.98 13.35
C LYS A 7 33.29 35.71 12.63
N VAL A 8 32.58 34.59 12.82
CA VAL A 8 32.86 33.33 12.11
C VAL A 8 32.68 33.51 10.60
N ASN A 9 31.60 34.17 10.18
CA ASN A 9 31.32 34.43 8.76
C ASN A 9 32.39 35.26 8.06
N GLN A 10 32.95 36.25 8.76
CA GLN A 10 33.94 37.17 8.19
C GLN A 10 35.37 36.63 8.25
N MET A 11 35.71 35.87 9.30
CA MET A 11 37.11 35.53 9.59
C MET A 11 37.46 34.05 9.38
N ILE A 12 36.48 33.15 9.31
CA ILE A 12 36.73 31.70 9.31
C ILE A 12 36.16 31.04 8.05
N VAL A 13 34.86 31.16 7.82
CA VAL A 13 34.19 30.52 6.69
C VAL A 13 32.93 31.27 6.32
N SER A 14 32.66 31.39 5.02
CA SER A 14 31.42 31.96 4.52
C SER A 14 30.24 31.06 4.91
N LEU A 15 29.33 31.56 5.74
CA LEU A 15 28.17 30.81 6.22
C LEU A 15 26.99 30.90 5.24
N PRO A 16 26.10 29.89 5.19
CA PRO A 16 24.92 29.92 4.32
C PRO A 16 23.96 31.08 4.60
N TYR A 17 23.90 31.51 5.87
CA TYR A 17 23.13 32.67 6.29
C TYR A 17 23.73 33.33 7.52
N ILE A 18 23.40 34.60 7.71
CA ILE A 18 23.65 35.37 8.94
C ILE A 18 22.35 35.94 9.50
N LEU A 19 22.37 36.33 10.76
CA LEU A 19 21.24 36.97 11.43
C LEU A 19 21.41 38.49 11.47
N GLY A 20 20.32 39.22 11.22
CA GLY A 20 20.26 40.67 11.42
C GLY A 20 20.21 41.07 12.89
N ASP A 21 20.20 42.37 13.14
CA ASP A 21 20.29 42.95 14.49
C ASP A 21 18.91 43.14 15.16
N SER A 22 17.82 43.02 14.39
CA SER A 22 16.45 43.04 14.89
C SER A 22 16.16 41.89 15.87
N SER A 23 15.22 42.12 16.80
CA SER A 23 14.93 41.22 17.93
C SER A 23 13.54 40.59 17.88
N LYS A 24 13.37 39.47 18.61
CA LYS A 24 12.12 38.73 18.79
C LYS A 24 11.47 38.36 17.43
N LEU A 25 10.19 38.65 17.25
CA LEU A 25 9.42 38.33 16.05
C LEU A 25 9.89 39.09 14.79
N LYS A 26 10.75 40.09 14.92
CA LYS A 26 11.33 40.83 13.80
C LYS A 26 12.70 40.29 13.38
N LYS A 27 13.05 39.05 13.75
CA LYS A 27 14.38 38.52 13.45
C LYS A 27 14.58 38.40 11.94
N GLU A 28 15.67 39.00 11.46
CA GLU A 28 16.04 38.96 10.05
C GLU A 28 17.06 37.84 9.80
N VAL A 29 16.94 37.21 8.64
CA VAL A 29 17.88 36.20 8.12
C VAL A 29 18.35 36.67 6.75
N TYR A 30 19.66 36.81 6.57
CA TYR A 30 20.28 37.20 5.31
C TYR A 30 21.04 36.01 4.75
N PHE A 31 20.63 35.53 3.59
CA PHE A 31 21.29 34.41 2.91
C PHE A 31 22.50 34.89 2.12
N ASN A 32 23.54 34.07 2.12
CA ASN A 32 24.69 34.32 1.27
C ASN A 32 24.34 33.97 -0.19
N PRO A 33 24.53 34.89 -1.16
CA PRO A 33 24.19 34.64 -2.56
C PRO A 33 24.91 33.45 -3.19
N ASP A 34 26.18 33.22 -2.86
CA ASP A 34 26.97 32.12 -3.43
C ASP A 34 26.45 30.76 -2.93
N TRP A 35 26.04 30.69 -1.66
CA TRP A 35 25.39 29.50 -1.11
C TRP A 35 24.01 29.27 -1.75
N VAL A 36 23.24 30.33 -2.01
CA VAL A 36 21.96 30.21 -2.72
C VAL A 36 22.18 29.66 -4.12
N LEU A 37 23.14 30.20 -4.87
CA LEU A 37 23.49 29.73 -6.21
C LEU A 37 23.95 28.27 -6.19
N MET A 38 24.85 27.91 -5.26
CA MET A 38 25.30 26.53 -5.13
C MET A 38 24.14 25.57 -4.83
N ILE A 39 23.24 25.92 -3.91
CA ILE A 39 22.05 25.10 -3.62
C ILE A 39 21.17 24.99 -4.86
N GLN A 40 20.94 26.09 -5.58
CA GLN A 40 20.14 26.10 -6.80
C GLN A 40 20.73 25.17 -7.86
N ASP A 41 22.02 25.31 -8.16
CA ASP A 41 22.76 24.50 -9.14
C ASP A 41 22.76 23.01 -8.78
N ASN A 42 22.74 22.69 -7.47
CA ASN A 42 22.78 21.32 -6.96
C ASN A 42 21.41 20.82 -6.45
N THR A 43 20.32 21.52 -6.76
CA THR A 43 18.98 21.26 -6.17
C THR A 43 18.56 19.81 -6.32
N VAL A 44 18.76 19.20 -7.49
CA VAL A 44 18.37 17.82 -7.76
C VAL A 44 19.07 16.84 -6.82
N ASN A 45 20.39 16.99 -6.64
CA ASN A 45 21.20 16.13 -5.78
C ASN A 45 20.84 16.34 -4.30
N ILE A 46 20.69 17.59 -3.88
CA ILE A 46 20.34 17.95 -2.50
C ILE A 46 18.96 17.39 -2.14
N LEU A 47 17.95 17.61 -2.99
CA LEU A 47 16.60 17.08 -2.76
C LEU A 47 16.59 15.55 -2.79
N GLY A 48 17.35 14.92 -3.70
CA GLY A 48 17.51 13.47 -3.72
C GLY A 48 18.09 12.92 -2.41
N TRP A 49 19.14 13.56 -1.89
CA TRP A 49 19.74 13.19 -0.61
C TRP A 49 18.78 13.39 0.57
N ILE A 50 18.05 14.50 0.62
CA ILE A 50 17.05 14.77 1.66
C ILE A 50 15.96 13.67 1.64
N GLN A 51 15.45 13.30 0.47
CA GLN A 51 14.44 12.25 0.36
C GLN A 51 15.01 10.89 0.80
N TYR A 52 16.24 10.58 0.42
CA TYR A 52 16.91 9.34 0.82
C TYR A 52 17.09 9.24 2.35
N GLU A 53 17.60 10.29 3.01
CA GLU A 53 17.75 10.30 4.47
C GLU A 53 16.39 10.26 5.18
N LYS A 54 15.36 10.92 4.62
CA LYS A 54 13.98 10.81 5.12
C LYS A 54 13.45 9.38 5.04
N VAL A 55 13.66 8.69 3.91
CA VAL A 55 13.25 7.28 3.74
C VAL A 55 13.99 6.37 4.72
N LYS A 56 15.31 6.55 4.90
CA LYS A 56 16.07 5.79 5.92
C LYS A 56 15.51 5.99 7.31
N TRP A 57 15.29 7.25 7.70
CA TRP A 57 14.75 7.58 9.02
C TRP A 57 13.38 6.92 9.22
N LEU A 58 12.50 6.99 8.22
CA LEU A 58 11.19 6.33 8.28
C LEU A 58 11.31 4.81 8.41
N GLN A 59 12.17 4.17 7.61
CA GLN A 59 12.38 2.73 7.65
C GLN A 59 12.92 2.27 9.02
N ASN A 60 13.87 3.01 9.58
CA ASN A 60 14.45 2.70 10.90
C ASN A 60 13.42 2.80 12.03
N ASN A 61 12.50 3.77 11.95
CA ASN A 61 11.46 3.97 12.97
C ASN A 61 10.21 3.09 12.74
N ASN A 62 10.06 2.49 11.56
CA ASN A 62 8.88 1.71 11.19
C ASN A 62 9.26 0.40 10.47
N PRO A 63 10.08 -0.48 11.08
CA PRO A 63 10.67 -1.63 10.40
C PRO A 63 9.62 -2.63 9.87
N GLU A 64 8.45 -2.72 10.51
CA GLU A 64 7.38 -3.65 10.13
C GLU A 64 6.35 -3.07 9.14
N VAL A 65 6.53 -1.82 8.69
CA VAL A 65 5.56 -1.13 7.84
C VAL A 65 5.96 -1.27 6.37
N PRO A 66 5.15 -1.94 5.53
CA PRO A 66 5.42 -2.01 4.10
C PRO A 66 5.09 -0.69 3.39
N GLY A 67 5.75 -0.48 2.23
CA GLY A 67 5.41 0.60 1.31
C GLY A 67 5.61 2.01 1.86
N LEU A 68 6.51 2.22 2.83
CA LEU A 68 6.72 3.51 3.51
C LEU A 68 6.95 4.69 2.55
N VAL A 69 7.69 4.48 1.47
CA VAL A 69 7.95 5.53 0.47
C VAL A 69 6.66 6.08 -0.14
N TYR A 70 5.64 5.24 -0.32
CA TYR A 70 4.34 5.63 -0.87
C TYR A 70 3.45 6.34 0.17
N LYS A 71 3.81 6.29 1.45
CA LYS A 71 3.10 6.97 2.55
C LYS A 71 3.61 8.39 2.81
N LEU A 72 4.59 8.84 2.02
CA LEU A 72 5.21 10.17 2.17
C LEU A 72 4.35 11.34 1.68
N ALA A 73 3.44 11.05 0.76
CA ALA A 73 2.52 12.02 0.17
C ALA A 73 1.07 11.66 0.56
N PRO A 74 0.13 12.62 0.46
CA PRO A 74 -1.29 12.33 0.60
C PRO A 74 -1.71 11.17 -0.31
N MET A 75 -2.55 10.27 0.20
CA MET A 75 -3.03 9.13 -0.59
C MET A 75 -3.81 9.63 -1.80
N ASP A 76 -3.33 9.30 -3.01
CA ASP A 76 -4.06 9.51 -4.26
C ASP A 76 -4.60 8.16 -4.74
N GLU A 77 -5.93 8.00 -4.67
CA GLU A 77 -6.61 6.78 -5.11
C GLU A 77 -6.40 6.49 -6.59
N LYS A 78 -6.02 7.49 -7.41
CA LYS A 78 -5.67 7.30 -8.83
C LYS A 78 -4.40 6.47 -9.05
N ILE A 79 -3.63 6.23 -7.99
CA ILE A 79 -2.47 5.33 -8.02
C ILE A 79 -2.92 3.87 -8.19
N ARG A 80 -4.14 3.52 -7.76
CA ARG A 80 -4.60 2.13 -7.74
C ARG A 80 -4.69 1.53 -9.17
N LYS A 81 -4.09 0.36 -9.36
CA LYS A 81 -4.04 -0.38 -10.64
C LYS A 81 -4.99 -1.58 -10.63
N LEU A 82 -6.29 -1.31 -10.54
CA LEU A 82 -7.36 -2.32 -10.49
C LEU A 82 -7.98 -2.77 -11.83
N PRO A 83 -7.83 -2.10 -12.99
CA PRO A 83 -8.55 -2.49 -14.21
C PRO A 83 -8.33 -3.94 -14.67
N HIS A 84 -7.11 -4.47 -14.55
CA HIS A 84 -6.81 -5.86 -14.92
C HIS A 84 -7.42 -6.87 -13.95
N VAL A 85 -7.32 -6.60 -12.65
CA VAL A 85 -7.95 -7.42 -11.60
C VAL A 85 -9.47 -7.43 -11.75
N ARG A 86 -10.08 -6.28 -12.06
CA ARG A 86 -11.52 -6.19 -12.30
C ARG A 86 -11.94 -7.07 -13.49
N LYS A 87 -11.25 -6.97 -14.63
CA LYS A 87 -11.53 -7.80 -15.80
C LYS A 87 -11.35 -9.29 -15.53
N LEU A 88 -10.34 -9.67 -14.75
CA LEU A 88 -10.13 -11.05 -14.34
C LEU A 88 -11.35 -11.57 -13.56
N TRP A 89 -11.78 -10.86 -12.51
CA TRP A 89 -12.95 -11.25 -11.72
C TRP A 89 -14.27 -11.22 -12.51
N GLU A 90 -14.44 -10.29 -13.45
CA GLU A 90 -15.57 -10.29 -14.38
C GLU A 90 -15.63 -11.59 -15.18
N GLY A 91 -14.50 -12.04 -15.74
CA GLY A 91 -14.42 -13.33 -16.43
C GLY A 91 -14.70 -14.54 -15.52
N ILE A 92 -14.37 -14.45 -14.22
CA ILE A 92 -14.72 -15.49 -13.23
C ILE A 92 -16.23 -15.54 -12.99
N PHE A 93 -16.90 -14.39 -12.89
CA PHE A 93 -18.36 -14.34 -12.69
C PHE A 93 -19.14 -15.00 -13.82
N ASP A 94 -18.62 -14.97 -15.05
CA ASP A 94 -19.28 -15.58 -16.21
C ASP A 94 -19.33 -17.12 -16.12
N VAL A 95 -18.49 -17.72 -15.27
CA VAL A 95 -18.29 -19.18 -15.24
C VAL A 95 -18.46 -19.80 -13.85
N CYS A 96 -18.48 -18.99 -12.78
CA CYS A 96 -18.59 -19.48 -11.42
C CYS A 96 -19.26 -18.46 -10.50
N GLU A 97 -20.04 -18.95 -9.53
CA GLU A 97 -20.56 -18.13 -8.45
C GLU A 97 -19.45 -17.79 -7.45
N VAL A 98 -19.27 -16.51 -7.18
CA VAL A 98 -18.34 -15.99 -6.17
C VAL A 98 -19.16 -15.42 -5.01
N LYS A 99 -18.76 -15.74 -3.78
CA LYS A 99 -19.45 -15.28 -2.58
C LYS A 99 -18.85 -13.98 -2.07
N ASP A 100 -19.69 -13.03 -1.69
CA ASP A 100 -19.25 -11.84 -0.96
C ASP A 100 -18.70 -12.27 0.41
N VAL A 101 -17.50 -11.77 0.75
CA VAL A 101 -16.75 -12.18 1.94
C VAL A 101 -17.54 -11.99 3.22
N PHE A 102 -18.29 -10.89 3.30
CA PHE A 102 -18.89 -10.47 4.55
C PHE A 102 -20.27 -11.08 4.71
N THR A 103 -21.06 -11.19 3.64
CA THR A 103 -22.42 -11.74 3.69
C THR A 103 -22.47 -13.25 3.51
N GLY A 104 -21.48 -13.85 2.84
CA GLY A 104 -21.52 -15.25 2.39
C GLY A 104 -22.53 -15.53 1.28
N LYS A 105 -23.22 -14.50 0.77
CA LYS A 105 -24.17 -14.58 -0.34
C LYS A 105 -23.44 -14.37 -1.67
N PRO A 106 -24.04 -14.73 -2.82
CA PRO A 106 -23.44 -14.42 -4.13
C PRO A 106 -23.19 -12.92 -4.29
N VAL A 107 -22.04 -12.55 -4.88
CA VAL A 107 -21.74 -11.15 -5.21
C VAL A 107 -22.75 -10.63 -6.22
N ASN A 108 -23.26 -9.41 -6.00
CA ASN A 108 -24.06 -8.71 -7.00
C ASN A 108 -23.14 -8.13 -8.08
N THR A 109 -23.07 -8.79 -9.25
CA THR A 109 -22.20 -8.38 -10.36
C THR A 109 -22.54 -7.01 -10.94
N LYS A 110 -23.71 -6.45 -10.64
CA LYS A 110 -24.10 -5.07 -11.02
C LYS A 110 -23.61 -4.00 -10.04
N GLN A 111 -23.24 -4.39 -8.82
CA GLN A 111 -22.89 -3.47 -7.74
C GLN A 111 -21.87 -4.10 -6.80
N TYR A 112 -20.59 -3.98 -7.17
CA TYR A 112 -19.46 -4.46 -6.37
C TYR A 112 -18.21 -3.61 -6.61
N ASP A 113 -17.32 -3.61 -5.63
CA ASP A 113 -15.97 -3.06 -5.74
C ASP A 113 -14.92 -4.17 -5.67
N ILE A 114 -13.81 -3.98 -6.39
CA ILE A 114 -12.59 -4.75 -6.14
C ILE A 114 -11.87 -4.05 -4.99
N ASP A 115 -11.74 -4.72 -3.85
CA ASP A 115 -11.05 -4.12 -2.70
C ASP A 115 -10.21 -5.11 -1.90
N HIS A 116 -9.42 -4.55 -0.98
CA HIS A 116 -8.42 -5.26 -0.22
C HIS A 116 -8.97 -5.87 1.07
N PHE A 117 -8.61 -7.13 1.32
CA PHE A 117 -8.90 -7.78 2.60
C PHE A 117 -8.11 -7.11 3.74
N ILE A 118 -6.78 -7.00 3.58
CA ILE A 118 -5.92 -6.18 4.44
C ILE A 118 -5.87 -4.76 3.86
N PRO A 119 -6.22 -3.70 4.62
CA PRO A 119 -6.37 -2.35 4.13
C PRO A 119 -5.23 -1.86 3.21
N TRP A 120 -5.59 -1.25 2.08
CA TRP A 120 -4.63 -0.67 1.15
C TRP A 120 -3.71 0.36 1.82
N SER A 121 -4.24 1.18 2.73
CA SER A 121 -3.46 2.16 3.49
C SER A 121 -2.33 1.53 4.32
N PHE A 122 -2.42 0.22 4.61
CA PHE A 122 -1.35 -0.54 5.24
C PHE A 122 -0.36 -1.08 4.20
N VAL A 123 -0.84 -1.84 3.21
CA VAL A 123 0.03 -2.56 2.25
C VAL A 123 0.65 -1.68 1.17
N MET A 124 -0.05 -0.60 0.78
CA MET A 124 0.30 0.35 -0.28
C MET A 124 0.65 -0.30 -1.63
N ASN A 125 -0.01 -1.41 -1.96
CA ASN A 125 0.10 -2.08 -3.24
C ASN A 125 -1.23 -2.76 -3.62
N ASP A 126 -1.39 -3.06 -4.90
CA ASP A 126 -2.57 -3.73 -5.45
C ASP A 126 -2.27 -5.19 -5.77
N GLU A 127 -1.68 -5.91 -4.82
CA GLU A 127 -1.37 -7.33 -5.00
C GLU A 127 -2.65 -8.17 -5.09
N LEU A 128 -2.73 -9.01 -6.14
CA LEU A 128 -3.90 -9.82 -6.47
C LEU A 128 -4.31 -10.74 -5.31
N TRP A 129 -3.34 -11.28 -4.58
CA TRP A 129 -3.59 -12.16 -3.42
C TRP A 129 -4.36 -11.46 -2.29
N ASN A 130 -4.44 -10.13 -2.28
CA ASN A 130 -5.17 -9.35 -1.28
C ASN A 130 -6.48 -8.75 -1.84
N LEU A 131 -6.76 -8.91 -3.13
CA LEU A 131 -7.84 -8.22 -3.85
C LEU A 131 -8.97 -9.17 -4.26
N MET A 132 -10.22 -8.77 -3.99
CA MET A 132 -11.38 -9.53 -4.47
C MET A 132 -12.65 -8.67 -4.57
N PRO A 133 -13.69 -9.12 -5.28
CA PRO A 133 -14.97 -8.43 -5.36
C PRO A 133 -15.73 -8.47 -4.04
N MET A 134 -16.24 -7.34 -3.59
CA MET A 134 -17.02 -7.19 -2.37
C MET A 134 -18.20 -6.23 -2.58
N ASP A 135 -19.25 -6.39 -1.77
CA ASP A 135 -20.35 -5.43 -1.73
C ASP A 135 -19.84 -4.02 -1.36
N SER A 136 -20.14 -3.03 -2.20
CA SER A 136 -19.66 -1.65 -2.04
C SER A 136 -20.06 -1.01 -0.71
N SER A 137 -21.26 -1.32 -0.19
CA SER A 137 -21.75 -0.75 1.07
C SER A 137 -20.98 -1.30 2.27
N LEU A 138 -20.71 -2.61 2.27
CA LEU A 138 -19.94 -3.27 3.32
C LEU A 138 -18.47 -2.90 3.26
N ASN A 139 -17.94 -2.77 2.05
CA ASN A 139 -16.59 -2.26 1.83
C ASN A 139 -16.41 -0.84 2.39
N SER A 140 -17.34 0.07 2.07
CA SER A 140 -17.37 1.43 2.63
C SER A 140 -17.48 1.42 4.16
N SER A 141 -18.35 0.56 4.72
CA SER A 141 -18.50 0.39 6.17
C SER A 141 -17.22 -0.14 6.83
N LYS A 142 -16.51 -1.09 6.21
CA LYS A 142 -15.23 -1.60 6.69
C LYS A 142 -14.18 -0.49 6.72
N ASN A 143 -14.07 0.30 5.64
CA ASN A 143 -13.05 1.36 5.48
C ASN A 143 -11.65 0.74 5.72
N ASN A 144 -10.76 1.46 6.39
CA ASN A 144 -9.40 1.06 6.73
C ASN A 144 -9.35 0.10 7.93
N ARG A 145 -10.46 -0.53 8.35
CA ARG A 145 -10.44 -1.52 9.43
C ARG A 145 -10.13 -2.92 8.89
N LEU A 146 -9.59 -3.77 9.75
CA LEU A 146 -9.31 -5.18 9.47
C LEU A 146 -10.60 -6.01 9.63
N PRO A 147 -10.95 -6.89 8.67
CA PRO A 147 -12.04 -7.83 8.89
C PRO A 147 -11.61 -8.86 9.95
N LYS A 148 -12.54 -9.36 10.79
CA LYS A 148 -12.22 -10.50 11.68
C LYS A 148 -11.64 -11.65 10.85
N TRP A 149 -10.49 -12.21 11.25
CA TRP A 149 -9.86 -13.28 10.48
C TRP A 149 -10.81 -14.45 10.27
N LYS A 150 -11.42 -14.96 11.35
CA LYS A 150 -12.53 -15.91 11.27
C LYS A 150 -13.87 -15.17 11.46
N PRO A 151 -14.90 -15.45 10.64
CA PRO A 151 -14.94 -16.44 9.56
C PRO A 151 -14.48 -15.91 8.18
N PHE A 152 -14.18 -14.62 8.04
CA PHE A 152 -14.10 -13.97 6.73
C PHE A 152 -12.93 -14.44 5.85
N PHE A 153 -11.79 -14.78 6.42
CA PHE A 153 -10.64 -15.29 5.66
C PHE A 153 -10.96 -16.61 4.95
N GLU A 154 -11.79 -17.47 5.53
CA GLU A 154 -12.15 -18.75 4.91
C GLU A 154 -12.94 -18.56 3.60
N ILE A 155 -13.85 -17.58 3.59
CA ILE A 155 -14.62 -17.21 2.39
C ILE A 155 -13.68 -16.55 1.38
N PHE A 156 -12.84 -15.62 1.82
CA PHE A 156 -11.83 -14.96 0.99
C PHE A 156 -10.92 -15.97 0.28
N ALA A 157 -10.31 -16.88 1.05
CA ALA A 157 -9.41 -17.91 0.54
C ALA A 157 -10.14 -18.88 -0.39
N GLY A 158 -11.40 -19.20 -0.10
CA GLY A 158 -12.25 -19.99 -0.98
C GLY A 158 -12.46 -19.33 -2.35
N ASN A 159 -12.76 -18.04 -2.39
CA ASN A 159 -12.93 -17.32 -3.64
C ASN A 159 -11.62 -17.19 -4.42
N GLN A 160 -10.50 -16.95 -3.73
CA GLN A 160 -9.17 -16.95 -4.36
C GLN A 160 -8.82 -18.32 -4.97
N PHE A 161 -9.23 -19.41 -4.32
CA PHE A 161 -9.06 -20.75 -4.86
C PHE A 161 -9.93 -21.00 -6.10
N ILE A 162 -11.17 -20.49 -6.13
CA ILE A 162 -12.01 -20.53 -7.34
C ILE A 162 -11.31 -19.82 -8.50
N LEU A 163 -10.76 -18.62 -8.26
CA LEU A 163 -9.98 -17.91 -9.27
C LEU A 163 -8.81 -18.78 -9.75
N TYR A 164 -8.02 -19.32 -8.83
CA TYR A 164 -6.89 -20.20 -9.13
C TYR A 164 -7.27 -21.41 -10.00
N GLU A 165 -8.36 -22.11 -9.71
CA GLU A 165 -8.80 -23.25 -10.52
C GLU A 165 -9.17 -22.80 -11.94
N LYS A 166 -9.96 -21.74 -12.05
CA LYS A 166 -10.49 -21.27 -13.34
C LYS A 166 -9.41 -20.73 -14.27
N ILE A 167 -8.35 -20.10 -13.75
CA ILE A 167 -7.22 -19.64 -14.59
C ILE A 167 -6.40 -20.80 -15.17
N TYR A 168 -6.52 -22.01 -14.64
CA TYR A 168 -5.87 -23.20 -15.20
C TYR A 168 -6.82 -24.09 -16.01
N GLU A 169 -8.11 -24.04 -15.75
CA GLU A 169 -9.13 -24.73 -16.55
C GLU A 169 -9.41 -24.03 -17.88
N MET A 170 -9.29 -22.71 -17.93
CA MET A 170 -9.76 -21.90 -19.06
C MET A 170 -8.65 -20.98 -19.62
N PRO A 171 -8.19 -21.19 -20.86
CA PRO A 171 -7.13 -20.38 -21.47
C PRO A 171 -7.43 -18.88 -21.53
N GLU A 172 -8.69 -18.50 -21.78
CA GLU A 172 -9.09 -17.07 -21.82
C GLU A 172 -8.94 -16.39 -20.46
N LEU A 173 -9.23 -17.10 -19.36
CA LEU A 173 -9.03 -16.59 -18.01
C LEU A 173 -7.55 -16.58 -17.63
N HIS A 174 -6.77 -17.55 -18.11
CA HIS A 174 -5.32 -17.53 -17.96
C HIS A 174 -4.71 -16.25 -18.54
N LYS A 175 -5.17 -15.84 -19.73
CA LYS A 175 -4.71 -14.60 -20.39
C LYS A 175 -5.07 -13.34 -19.61
N LEU A 176 -6.27 -13.30 -18.99
CA LEU A 176 -6.64 -12.19 -18.09
C LEU A 176 -5.77 -12.16 -16.83
N PHE A 177 -5.43 -13.33 -16.29
CA PHE A 177 -4.49 -13.46 -15.16
C PHE A 177 -3.09 -12.99 -15.54
N GLU A 178 -2.58 -13.36 -16.73
CA GLU A 178 -1.28 -12.89 -17.20
C GLU A 178 -1.20 -11.37 -17.33
N ALA A 179 -2.31 -10.71 -17.69
CA ALA A 179 -2.36 -9.25 -17.75
C ALA A 179 -2.15 -8.58 -16.37
N CYS A 180 -2.34 -9.32 -15.27
CA CYS A 180 -2.11 -8.84 -13.90
C CYS A 180 -0.61 -8.87 -13.49
N TYR A 181 0.28 -9.52 -14.25
CA TYR A 181 1.71 -9.63 -13.89
C TYR A 181 2.41 -8.29 -13.71
N ARG A 182 2.04 -7.31 -14.54
CA ARG A 182 2.72 -6.03 -14.56
C ARG A 182 2.49 -5.21 -13.29
N ASP A 183 1.26 -5.23 -12.76
CA ASP A 183 0.82 -4.26 -11.76
C ASP A 183 0.30 -4.91 -10.46
N ASN A 184 0.02 -6.23 -10.45
CA ASN A 184 -0.72 -6.89 -9.36
C ASN A 184 -0.10 -8.22 -8.89
N LEU A 185 1.05 -8.66 -9.42
CA LEU A 185 1.73 -9.89 -9.02
C LEU A 185 3.22 -9.65 -8.80
N HIS A 186 3.56 -8.83 -7.80
CA HIS A 186 4.95 -8.51 -7.49
C HIS A 186 5.54 -9.44 -6.42
N SER A 187 4.68 -9.99 -5.58
CA SER A 187 5.07 -10.89 -4.50
C SER A 187 5.67 -12.19 -5.06
N ILE A 188 6.96 -12.42 -4.81
CA ILE A 188 7.70 -13.59 -5.31
C ILE A 188 7.00 -14.90 -4.91
N TRP A 189 6.53 -14.99 -3.67
CA TRP A 189 5.79 -16.17 -3.17
C TRP A 189 4.44 -16.35 -3.90
N ALA A 190 3.78 -15.27 -4.30
CA ALA A 190 2.51 -15.37 -5.01
C ALA A 190 2.72 -16.00 -6.40
N VAL A 191 3.77 -15.61 -7.10
CA VAL A 191 4.09 -16.14 -8.44
C VAL A 191 4.71 -17.53 -8.39
N ARG A 192 5.60 -17.81 -7.43
CA ARG A 192 6.36 -19.07 -7.38
C ARG A 192 5.69 -20.17 -6.58
N GLU A 193 4.88 -19.79 -5.59
CA GLU A 193 4.21 -20.74 -4.70
C GLU A 193 2.71 -20.71 -4.91
N LEU A 194 2.01 -19.58 -4.70
CA LEU A 194 0.55 -19.55 -4.69
C LEU A 194 -0.09 -19.91 -6.04
N TYR A 195 0.20 -19.15 -7.09
CA TYR A 195 -0.37 -19.30 -8.43
C TYR A 195 0.50 -20.19 -9.32
N THR A 196 0.90 -21.36 -8.81
CA THR A 196 1.51 -22.42 -9.63
C THR A 196 0.60 -23.65 -9.70
N PHE A 197 0.53 -24.27 -10.87
CA PHE A 197 -0.38 -25.37 -11.18
C PHE A 197 -0.22 -26.59 -10.25
N GLY A 198 -1.31 -27.34 -10.05
CA GLY A 198 -1.31 -28.64 -9.40
C GLY A 198 -1.68 -28.66 -7.91
N LYS A 199 -2.18 -27.55 -7.35
CA LYS A 199 -2.55 -27.48 -5.94
C LYS A 199 -3.99 -27.88 -5.71
N ASN A 200 -4.21 -28.59 -4.62
CA ASN A 200 -5.54 -28.74 -4.07
C ASN A 200 -5.91 -27.53 -3.19
N ARG A 201 -7.20 -27.46 -2.82
CA ARG A 201 -7.76 -26.38 -2.00
C ARG A 201 -7.03 -26.16 -0.68
N GLN A 202 -6.69 -27.25 0.02
CA GLN A 202 -6.06 -27.17 1.33
C GLN A 202 -4.65 -26.57 1.23
N GLU A 203 -3.86 -27.01 0.24
CA GLU A 203 -2.52 -26.49 -0.02
C GLU A 203 -2.57 -25.01 -0.42
N PHE A 204 -3.44 -24.64 -1.37
CA PHE A 204 -3.59 -23.25 -1.79
C PHE A 204 -3.98 -22.33 -0.62
N CYS A 205 -5.02 -22.71 0.14
CA CYS A 205 -5.48 -21.92 1.28
C CYS A 205 -4.39 -21.82 2.36
N HIS A 206 -3.62 -22.88 2.59
CA HIS A 206 -2.51 -22.87 3.53
C HIS A 206 -1.39 -21.91 3.11
N ILE A 207 -0.98 -21.93 1.85
CA ILE A 207 0.04 -20.99 1.32
C ILE A 207 -0.46 -19.55 1.46
N LEU A 208 -1.73 -19.30 1.10
CA LEU A 208 -2.34 -17.98 1.23
C LEU A 208 -2.36 -17.51 2.70
N GLU A 209 -2.83 -18.35 3.62
CA GLU A 209 -2.89 -18.03 5.06
C GLU A 209 -1.51 -17.76 5.64
N LYS A 210 -0.54 -18.65 5.37
CA LYS A 210 0.85 -18.55 5.85
C LYS A 210 1.50 -17.22 5.48
N ASN A 211 1.18 -16.67 4.30
CA ASN A 211 1.75 -15.42 3.82
C ASN A 211 0.92 -14.19 4.17
N MET A 212 -0.41 -14.30 4.23
CA MET A 212 -1.29 -13.17 4.56
C MET A 212 -1.40 -12.89 6.07
N GLN A 213 -1.46 -13.92 6.91
CA GLN A 213 -1.63 -13.79 8.36
C GLN A 213 -0.56 -12.89 9.01
N PRO A 214 0.74 -13.02 8.69
CA PRO A 214 1.77 -12.12 9.24
C PRO A 214 1.57 -10.66 8.85
N VAL A 215 1.11 -10.39 7.62
CA VAL A 215 0.83 -9.02 7.13
C VAL A 215 -0.37 -8.44 7.88
N TYR A 216 -1.42 -9.23 8.07
CA TYR A 216 -2.61 -8.86 8.84
C TYR A 216 -2.25 -8.55 10.30
N ASP A 217 -1.45 -9.41 10.94
CA ASP A 217 -1.04 -9.23 12.33
C ASP A 217 -0.14 -8.01 12.50
N SER A 218 0.73 -7.71 11.53
CA SER A 218 1.51 -6.47 11.50
C SER A 218 0.59 -5.24 11.44
N ALA A 219 -0.39 -5.23 10.55
CA ALA A 219 -1.37 -4.14 10.47
C ALA A 219 -2.08 -3.92 11.82
N ARG A 220 -2.51 -5.01 12.47
CA ARG A 220 -3.16 -4.96 13.78
C ARG A 220 -2.24 -4.36 14.86
N ARG A 221 -0.96 -4.77 14.90
CA ARG A 221 0.04 -4.21 15.84
C ARG A 221 0.28 -2.72 15.62
N GLN A 222 0.13 -2.25 14.38
CA GLN A 222 0.25 -0.84 14.02
C GLN A 222 -1.03 -0.02 14.29
N GLY A 223 -1.99 -0.58 15.02
CA GLY A 223 -3.17 0.14 15.49
C GLY A 223 -4.38 0.09 14.55
N TYR A 224 -4.36 -0.74 13.50
CA TYR A 224 -5.54 -0.95 12.67
C TYR A 224 -6.62 -1.69 13.46
N GLU A 225 -7.78 -1.05 13.63
CA GLU A 225 -8.90 -1.62 14.37
C GLU A 225 -9.57 -2.77 13.62
N ILE A 226 -10.19 -3.68 14.38
CA ILE A 226 -11.01 -4.76 13.82
C ILE A 226 -12.42 -4.22 13.54
N TRP A 227 -12.93 -4.49 12.34
CA TRP A 227 -14.28 -4.18 11.94
C TRP A 227 -15.28 -5.12 12.64
N ASN A 228 -16.06 -4.56 13.56
CA ASN A 228 -17.12 -5.27 14.27
C ASN A 228 -18.46 -5.11 13.54
N ARG A 229 -18.82 -6.10 12.72
CA ARG A 229 -20.08 -6.14 11.97
C ARG A 229 -21.32 -6.36 12.86
N ASP A 230 -21.15 -6.86 14.08
CA ASP A 230 -22.24 -7.13 15.03
C ASP A 230 -22.98 -5.86 15.50
N LYS A 231 -22.48 -4.66 15.17
CA LYS A 231 -23.08 -3.36 15.51
C LYS A 231 -23.86 -2.69 14.36
N VAL A 232 -23.97 -3.35 13.20
CA VAL A 232 -24.57 -2.78 11.98
C VAL A 232 -25.67 -3.70 11.43
N GLN A 233 -26.57 -4.13 12.32
CA GLN A 233 -27.86 -4.72 11.95
C GLN A 233 -28.98 -3.75 12.29
#